data_AF-A0A2R8BZ50-F1
#
_entry.id   AF-A0A2R8BZ50-F1
#
_cell.length_a   1.000
_cell.length_b   1.000
_cell.length_c   1.000
_cell.angle_alpha   90.00
_cell.angle_beta   90.00
_cell.angle_gamma   90.00
#
_symmetry.space_group_name_H-M   'P 1'
#
loop_
_entity.id
_entity.type
_entity.pdbx_description
1 polymer ?
#
loop_
_entity_poly.entity_id
_entity_poly.type
_entity_poly.pdbx_seq_one_letter_code
_entity_poly.pdbx_strand_id
1 'polypeptide(L)'
;MFLTDSIRIDAGEWSELEAAFRAGGGKRNTRMEDEVADRVLTRGWADMIDVDDLIYAQDDRLSFVLGAGLVRAVGRDMELGEMYVSRRPSRADPAPVVDRAYGIPQLSCFLIQMSRLGFTIDATRFCAATQRASRDRDWMTLEERIACDHLSRRRAYPPVTLVSSSCRWPAVSRAQESVVQPSGARVSMFRDGTGKVARIEIRTPNRTRERVPDMAAS
;
A
#
# COMPACT_ATOMS: atom_id res chain seq x y z
N MET A 1 2.01 -16.23 -0.09
CA MET A 1 1.42 -15.29 0.90
C MET A 1 1.79 -13.90 0.40
N PHE A 2 0.84 -13.12 -0.14
CA PHE A 2 1.12 -11.89 -0.89
C PHE A 2 1.42 -10.66 -0.01
N LEU A 3 0.92 -10.66 1.22
CA LEU A 3 1.30 -9.64 2.20
C LEU A 3 2.68 -9.99 2.74
N THR A 4 3.67 -9.16 2.43
CA THR A 4 5.05 -9.35 2.88
C THR A 4 5.29 -8.65 4.23
N ASP A 5 6.11 -9.30 5.06
CA ASP A 5 6.55 -8.77 6.35
C ASP A 5 7.99 -8.22 6.27
N SER A 6 8.63 -8.33 5.11
CA SER A 6 9.94 -7.78 4.84
C SER A 6 10.01 -7.20 3.43
N ILE A 7 10.32 -5.92 3.30
CA ILE A 7 10.50 -5.26 2.01
C ILE A 7 11.92 -4.72 1.90
N ARG A 8 12.57 -4.96 0.77
CA ARG A 8 13.90 -4.40 0.48
C ARG A 8 13.80 -3.07 -0.23
N ILE A 9 14.39 -2.05 0.38
CA ILE A 9 14.42 -0.67 -0.15
C ILE A 9 15.85 -0.30 -0.50
N ASP A 10 16.02 0.36 -1.65
CA ASP A 10 17.33 0.78 -2.12
C ASP A 10 17.92 1.89 -1.27
N ALA A 11 19.24 1.84 -1.07
CA ALA A 11 19.96 2.70 -0.13
C ALA A 11 19.73 4.21 -0.36
N GLY A 12 19.51 4.63 -1.61
CA GLY A 12 19.28 6.02 -1.99
C GLY A 12 17.93 6.60 -1.52
N GLU A 13 16.98 5.75 -1.15
CA GLU A 13 15.59 6.14 -0.89
C GLU A 13 15.28 6.25 0.62
N TRP A 14 16.25 5.88 1.47
CA TRP A 14 16.07 5.82 2.92
C TRP A 14 15.87 7.19 3.57
N SER A 15 16.56 8.22 3.09
CA SER A 15 16.42 9.58 3.62
C SER A 15 15.04 10.17 3.34
N GLU A 16 14.50 9.91 2.15
CA GLU A 16 13.16 10.37 1.75
C GLU A 16 12.08 9.63 2.54
N LEU A 17 12.24 8.31 2.70
CA LEU A 17 11.35 7.49 3.50
C LEU A 17 11.36 7.88 4.99
N GLU A 18 12.55 8.15 5.55
CA GLU A 18 12.70 8.66 6.92
C GLU A 18 11.98 10.01 7.08
N ALA A 19 12.19 10.94 6.13
CA ALA A 19 11.54 12.24 6.11
C ALA A 19 10.01 12.10 6.03
N ALA A 20 9.50 11.22 5.18
CA ALA A 20 8.07 10.96 5.05
C ALA A 20 7.44 10.42 6.35
N PHE A 21 8.11 9.49 7.04
CA PHE A 21 7.61 9.01 8.32
C PHE A 21 7.66 10.06 9.43
N ARG A 22 8.66 10.96 9.41
CA ARG A 22 8.76 12.06 10.37
C ARG A 22 7.79 13.21 10.10
N ALA A 23 7.41 13.42 8.84
CA ALA A 23 6.43 14.44 8.45
C ALA A 23 5.05 14.22 9.09
N GLY A 24 4.77 13.02 9.61
CA GLY A 24 3.53 12.70 10.29
C GLY A 24 2.44 12.33 9.31
N GLY A 25 1.30 13.03 9.28
CA GLY A 25 0.19 12.70 8.37
C GLY A 25 0.32 13.31 6.99
N GLY A 26 -0.01 12.54 5.96
CA GLY A 26 -0.22 13.10 4.64
C GLY A 26 -1.57 13.78 4.50
N LYS A 27 -1.66 14.73 3.58
CA LYS A 27 -2.92 15.34 3.18
C LYS A 27 -3.60 14.46 2.15
N ARG A 28 -4.92 14.36 2.27
CA ARG A 28 -5.78 13.62 1.36
C ARG A 28 -6.45 14.58 0.38
N ASN A 29 -6.41 14.25 -0.90
CA ASN A 29 -7.15 14.91 -1.97
C ASN A 29 -8.35 14.04 -2.36
N THR A 30 -9.47 14.21 -1.64
CA THR A 30 -10.67 13.38 -1.81
C THR A 30 -11.24 13.45 -3.22
N ARG A 31 -11.20 14.63 -3.86
CA ARG A 31 -11.70 14.79 -5.23
C ARG A 31 -10.92 13.93 -6.22
N MET A 32 -9.59 14.03 -6.19
CA MET A 32 -8.73 13.25 -7.08
C MET A 32 -8.88 11.75 -6.80
N GLU A 33 -8.94 11.37 -5.52
CA GLU A 33 -9.16 9.98 -5.13
C GLU A 33 -10.47 9.44 -5.68
N ASP A 34 -11.59 10.17 -5.53
CA ASP A 34 -12.90 9.75 -6.01
C ASP A 34 -12.90 9.61 -7.54
N GLU A 35 -12.33 10.59 -8.26
CA GLU A 35 -12.21 10.56 -9.72
C GLU A 35 -11.39 9.36 -10.22
N VAL A 36 -10.27 9.03 -9.56
CA VAL A 36 -9.41 7.88 -9.92
C VAL A 36 -10.08 6.56 -9.52
N ALA A 37 -10.67 6.48 -8.34
CA ALA A 37 -11.34 5.28 -7.84
C ALA A 37 -12.55 4.92 -8.70
N ASP A 38 -13.38 5.90 -9.08
CA ASP A 38 -14.52 5.70 -9.98
C ASP A 38 -14.07 5.14 -11.33
N ARG A 39 -13.01 5.73 -11.90
CA ARG A 39 -12.42 5.28 -13.16
C ARG A 39 -11.92 3.84 -13.08
N VAL A 40 -11.14 3.51 -12.05
CA VAL A 40 -10.59 2.16 -11.84
C VAL A 40 -11.70 1.12 -11.63
N LEU A 41 -12.68 1.42 -10.78
CA LEU A 41 -13.79 0.50 -10.48
C LEU A 41 -14.69 0.26 -11.69
N THR A 42 -14.95 1.31 -12.48
CA THR A 42 -15.73 1.19 -13.73
C THR A 42 -15.00 0.32 -14.75
N ARG A 43 -13.68 0.47 -14.83
CA ARG A 43 -12.83 -0.24 -15.80
C ARG A 43 -12.48 -1.67 -15.36
N GLY A 44 -12.47 -1.93 -14.06
CA GLY A 44 -12.15 -3.23 -13.46
C GLY A 44 -10.65 -3.51 -13.27
N TRP A 45 -9.78 -2.54 -13.59
CA TRP A 45 -8.34 -2.63 -13.44
C TRP A 45 -7.69 -1.26 -13.27
N ALA A 46 -6.49 -1.21 -12.71
CA ALA A 46 -5.65 -0.02 -12.52
C ALA A 46 -4.29 -0.22 -13.21
N ASP A 47 -3.88 0.72 -14.07
CA ASP A 47 -2.49 0.78 -14.51
C ASP A 47 -1.62 1.45 -13.43
N MET A 48 -0.30 1.50 -13.65
CA MET A 48 0.62 2.10 -12.68
C MET A 48 0.38 3.60 -12.45
N ILE A 49 -0.11 4.33 -13.45
CA ILE A 49 -0.45 5.76 -13.29
C ILE A 49 -1.65 5.88 -12.34
N ASP A 50 -2.68 5.07 -12.53
CA ASP A 50 -3.83 5.05 -11.63
C ASP A 50 -3.44 4.62 -10.21
N VAL A 51 -2.50 3.68 -10.05
CA VAL A 51 -1.98 3.30 -8.73
C VAL A 51 -1.27 4.48 -8.07
N ASP A 52 -0.36 5.13 -8.78
CA ASP A 52 0.41 6.27 -8.27
C ASP A 52 -0.49 7.46 -7.92
N ASP A 53 -1.44 7.80 -8.80
CA ASP A 53 -2.44 8.84 -8.58
C ASP A 53 -3.31 8.53 -7.35
N LEU A 54 -3.74 7.27 -7.21
CA LEU A 54 -4.60 6.84 -6.11
C LEU A 54 -3.89 6.90 -4.75
N ILE A 55 -2.65 6.41 -4.67
CA ILE A 55 -1.91 6.45 -3.41
C ILE A 55 -1.51 7.88 -3.05
N TYR A 56 -1.15 8.71 -4.05
CA TYR A 56 -0.85 10.12 -3.85
C TYR A 56 -2.07 10.89 -3.35
N ALA A 57 -3.24 10.65 -3.96
CA ALA A 57 -4.48 11.29 -3.53
C ALA A 57 -4.87 10.92 -2.10
N GLN A 58 -4.45 9.76 -1.59
CA GLN A 58 -4.75 9.32 -0.23
C GLN A 58 -3.72 9.81 0.81
N ASP A 59 -2.43 9.85 0.45
CA ASP A 59 -1.36 10.31 1.33
C ASP A 59 -0.28 11.05 0.53
N ASP A 60 -0.31 12.39 0.56
CA ASP A 60 0.63 13.24 -0.19
C ASP A 60 2.11 13.04 0.19
N ARG A 61 2.43 12.41 1.33
CA ARG A 61 3.83 12.06 1.68
C ARG A 61 4.40 11.05 0.71
N LEU A 62 3.54 10.27 0.08
CA LEU A 62 3.95 9.39 -0.98
C LEU A 62 4.48 10.20 -2.16
N SER A 63 4.13 11.48 -2.40
CA SER A 63 4.83 12.29 -3.43
C SER A 63 6.33 12.41 -3.21
N PHE A 64 6.76 12.50 -1.95
CA PHE A 64 8.18 12.57 -1.58
C PHE A 64 8.88 11.22 -1.71
N VAL A 65 8.15 10.11 -1.61
CA VAL A 65 8.66 8.73 -1.73
C VAL A 65 8.41 8.16 -3.15
N LEU A 66 7.61 8.86 -3.96
CA LEU A 66 7.17 8.55 -5.33
C LEU A 66 8.25 8.86 -6.37
N GLY A 67 9.52 9.00 -5.96
CA GLY A 67 10.67 8.57 -6.78
C GLY A 67 10.63 7.06 -7.14
N ALA A 68 9.44 6.47 -7.20
CA ALA A 68 9.05 5.15 -7.63
C ALA A 68 9.75 3.95 -6.96
N GLY A 69 10.62 4.19 -5.99
CA GLY A 69 11.29 3.18 -5.20
C GLY A 69 10.40 2.26 -4.40
N LEU A 70 9.74 2.83 -3.38
CA LEU A 70 8.92 2.06 -2.43
C LEU A 70 7.74 1.37 -3.10
N VAL A 71 7.01 2.07 -3.97
CA VAL A 71 5.83 1.54 -4.68
C VAL A 71 6.23 0.36 -5.56
N ARG A 72 7.32 0.50 -6.33
CA ARG A 72 7.85 -0.61 -7.15
C ARG A 72 8.42 -1.73 -6.30
N ALA A 73 9.10 -1.42 -5.20
CA ALA A 73 9.63 -2.42 -4.28
C ALA A 73 8.51 -3.24 -3.63
N VAL A 74 7.42 -2.58 -3.22
CA VAL A 74 6.22 -3.25 -2.71
C VAL A 74 5.58 -4.10 -3.80
N GLY A 75 5.35 -3.55 -5.00
CA GLY A 75 4.77 -4.31 -6.11
C GLY A 75 5.59 -5.56 -6.46
N ARG A 76 6.91 -5.41 -6.55
CA ARG A 76 7.87 -6.50 -6.81
C ARG A 76 7.86 -7.55 -5.70
N ASP A 77 8.00 -7.14 -4.44
CA ASP A 77 8.12 -8.07 -3.31
C ASP A 77 6.80 -8.76 -2.98
N MET A 78 5.67 -8.16 -3.35
CA MET A 78 4.37 -8.82 -3.22
C MET A 78 4.14 -9.88 -4.30
N GLU A 79 4.85 -9.87 -5.42
CA GLU A 79 4.63 -10.79 -6.56
C GLU A 79 3.16 -10.83 -7.03
N LEU A 80 2.44 -9.70 -6.92
CA LEU A 80 1.03 -9.64 -7.33
C LEU A 80 0.93 -9.97 -8.82
N GLY A 81 -0.01 -10.84 -9.19
CA GLY A 81 -0.25 -11.20 -10.57
C GLY A 81 -0.64 -9.98 -11.40
N GLU A 82 0.29 -9.47 -12.21
CA GLU A 82 0.03 -8.41 -13.17
C GLU A 82 -0.77 -8.97 -14.35
N MET A 83 -1.78 -8.23 -14.80
CA MET A 83 -2.47 -8.51 -16.06
C MET A 83 -1.95 -7.58 -17.15
N TYR A 84 -1.96 -8.06 -18.39
CA TYR A 84 -1.64 -7.24 -19.56
C TYR A 84 -2.94 -6.75 -20.20
N VAL A 85 -3.08 -5.42 -20.29
CA VAL A 85 -4.24 -4.77 -20.89
C VAL A 85 -3.84 -4.06 -22.17
N SER A 86 -4.57 -4.33 -23.25
CA SER A 86 -4.38 -3.61 -24.51
C SER A 86 -5.28 -2.38 -24.52
N ARG A 87 -4.67 -1.19 -24.64
CA ARG A 87 -5.44 0.03 -24.92
C ARG A 87 -5.65 0.15 -26.42
N ARG A 88 -6.86 0.57 -26.80
CA ARG A 88 -7.13 0.90 -28.20
C ARG A 88 -6.20 2.04 -28.63
N PRO A 89 -5.64 1.97 -29.85
CA PRO A 89 -4.90 3.06 -30.44
C PRO A 89 -5.70 4.36 -30.34
N SER A 90 -5.03 5.43 -29.94
CA SER A 90 -5.62 6.77 -29.95
C SER A 90 -5.16 7.51 -31.20
N ARG A 91 -5.75 8.67 -31.52
CA ARG A 91 -5.24 9.50 -32.62
C ARG A 91 -3.77 9.92 -32.43
N ALA A 92 -3.27 9.91 -31.19
CA ALA A 92 -1.89 10.27 -30.86
C ALA A 92 -0.92 9.07 -30.87
N ASP A 93 -1.44 7.84 -30.75
CA ASP A 93 -0.62 6.62 -30.73
C ASP A 93 -1.27 5.54 -31.60
N PRO A 94 -0.78 5.31 -32.83
CA PRO A 94 -1.42 4.43 -33.79
C PRO A 94 -1.19 2.94 -33.50
N ALA A 95 -0.30 2.61 -32.55
CA ALA A 95 -0.03 1.23 -32.16
C ALA A 95 -0.86 0.83 -30.91
N PRO A 96 -1.31 -0.44 -30.82
CA PRO A 96 -1.87 -0.95 -29.59
C PRO A 96 -0.77 -0.99 -28.51
N VAL A 97 -0.99 -0.25 -27.42
CA VAL A 97 -0.11 -0.27 -26.24
C VAL A 97 -0.57 -1.38 -25.31
N VAL A 98 0.38 -2.21 -24.86
CA VAL A 98 0.14 -3.25 -23.87
C VAL A 98 0.75 -2.79 -22.55
N ASP A 99 -0.11 -2.53 -21.56
CA ASP A 99 0.31 -2.09 -20.25
C ASP A 99 0.15 -3.17 -19.20
N ARG A 100 1.01 -3.10 -18.18
CA ARG A 100 0.84 -3.86 -16.94
C ARG A 100 -0.21 -3.16 -16.09
N ALA A 101 -1.14 -3.94 -15.57
CA ALA A 101 -2.21 -3.46 -14.71
C ALA A 101 -2.48 -4.44 -13.57
N TYR A 102 -3.10 -3.94 -12.51
CA TYR A 102 -3.68 -4.75 -11.45
C TYR A 102 -5.18 -4.86 -11.63
N GLY A 103 -5.71 -6.07 -11.46
CA GLY A 103 -7.13 -6.25 -11.20
C GLY A 103 -7.52 -5.69 -9.83
N ILE A 104 -8.82 -5.51 -9.59
CA ILE A 104 -9.33 -4.96 -8.32
C ILE A 104 -8.86 -5.76 -7.07
N PRO A 105 -8.80 -7.11 -7.08
CA PRO A 105 -8.28 -7.85 -5.92
C PRO A 105 -6.79 -7.61 -5.66
N GLN A 106 -5.96 -7.54 -6.70
CA GLN A 106 -4.53 -7.24 -6.58
C GLN A 106 -4.31 -5.82 -6.07
N LEU A 107 -5.03 -4.84 -6.63
CA LEU A 107 -5.00 -3.46 -6.16
C LEU A 107 -5.40 -3.37 -4.69
N SER A 108 -6.44 -4.10 -4.28
CA SER A 108 -6.87 -4.16 -2.87
C SER A 108 -5.72 -4.65 -1.97
N CYS A 109 -5.03 -5.73 -2.36
CA CYS A 109 -3.89 -6.24 -1.62
C CYS A 109 -2.75 -5.21 -1.53
N PHE A 110 -2.45 -4.54 -2.65
CA PHE A 110 -1.43 -3.50 -2.70
C PHE A 110 -1.75 -2.34 -1.74
N LEU A 111 -2.97 -1.82 -1.79
CA LEU A 111 -3.42 -0.74 -0.89
C LEU A 111 -3.43 -1.16 0.58
N ILE A 112 -3.80 -2.41 0.88
CA ILE A 112 -3.68 -2.98 2.23
C ILE A 112 -2.22 -2.96 2.67
N GLN A 113 -1.28 -3.38 1.83
CA GLN A 113 0.14 -3.38 2.16
C GLN A 113 0.66 -1.94 2.39
N MET A 114 0.25 -0.97 1.57
CA MET A 114 0.60 0.44 1.79
C MET A 114 0.03 0.98 3.10
N SER A 115 -1.20 0.61 3.46
CA SER A 115 -1.79 0.93 4.77
C SER A 115 -1.01 0.30 5.92
N ARG A 116 -0.54 -0.95 5.76
CA ARG A 116 0.31 -1.64 6.75
C ARG A 116 1.66 -0.97 6.94
N LEU A 117 2.15 -0.25 5.95
CA LEU A 117 3.37 0.58 6.05
C LEU A 117 3.14 1.87 6.84
N GLY A 118 1.93 2.13 7.34
CA GLY A 118 1.63 3.27 8.20
C GLY A 118 1.19 4.52 7.43
N PHE A 119 1.07 4.44 6.10
CA PHE A 119 0.46 5.49 5.29
C PHE A 119 -1.06 5.55 5.47
N THR A 120 -1.63 6.71 5.19
CA THR A 120 -3.06 6.99 5.31
C THR A 120 -3.79 6.46 4.07
N ILE A 121 -3.74 5.14 3.89
CA ILE A 121 -4.33 4.45 2.75
C ILE A 121 -5.56 3.65 3.21
N ASP A 122 -6.67 3.85 2.49
CA ASP A 122 -7.94 3.17 2.64
C ASP A 122 -8.20 2.26 1.43
N ALA A 123 -8.17 0.94 1.68
CA ALA A 123 -8.47 -0.07 0.68
C ALA A 123 -9.96 -0.48 0.65
N THR A 124 -10.79 0.07 1.55
CA THR A 124 -12.17 -0.41 1.83
C THR A 124 -13.02 -0.46 0.58
N ARG A 125 -12.96 0.59 -0.25
CA ARG A 125 -13.79 0.72 -1.46
C ARG A 125 -13.50 -0.41 -2.46
N PHE A 126 -12.23 -0.71 -2.69
CA PHE A 126 -11.80 -1.77 -3.61
C PHE A 126 -12.05 -3.16 -3.02
N CYS A 127 -11.79 -3.35 -1.72
CA CYS A 127 -12.11 -4.60 -1.04
C CYS A 127 -13.60 -4.92 -1.10
N ALA A 128 -14.48 -3.90 -0.99
CA ALA A 128 -15.93 -4.07 -1.07
C ALA A 128 -16.37 -4.45 -2.48
N ALA A 129 -15.74 -3.87 -3.50
CA ALA A 129 -15.97 -4.25 -4.89
C ALA A 129 -15.54 -5.70 -5.15
N THR A 130 -14.36 -6.11 -4.67
CA THR A 130 -13.89 -7.49 -4.73
C THR A 130 -14.87 -8.44 -4.03
N GLN A 131 -15.31 -8.11 -2.81
CA GLN A 131 -16.27 -8.94 -2.08
C GLN A 131 -17.57 -9.13 -2.87
N ARG A 132 -18.13 -8.05 -3.45
CA ARG A 132 -19.34 -8.15 -4.28
C ARG A 132 -19.12 -9.05 -5.49
N ALA A 133 -18.02 -8.88 -6.21
CA ALA A 133 -17.69 -9.67 -7.40
C ALA A 133 -17.37 -11.15 -7.10
N SER A 134 -17.05 -11.48 -5.84
CA SER A 134 -16.78 -12.85 -5.41
C SER A 134 -18.01 -13.56 -4.79
N ARG A 135 -19.15 -12.89 -4.59
CA ARG A 135 -20.33 -13.49 -3.94
C ARG A 135 -20.95 -14.65 -4.73
N ASP A 136 -20.91 -14.57 -6.04
CA ASP A 136 -21.60 -15.52 -6.91
C ASP A 136 -20.69 -16.68 -7.36
N ARG A 137 -19.52 -16.83 -6.74
CA ARG A 137 -18.52 -17.85 -7.07
C ARG A 137 -18.28 -18.80 -5.90
N ASP A 138 -18.21 -20.09 -6.20
CA ASP A 138 -17.88 -21.15 -5.22
C ASP A 138 -16.39 -21.22 -4.88
N TRP A 139 -15.56 -20.43 -5.57
CA TRP A 139 -14.12 -20.35 -5.37
C TRP A 139 -13.67 -18.89 -5.33
N MET A 140 -12.61 -18.63 -4.58
CA MET A 140 -11.97 -17.31 -4.52
C MET A 140 -10.47 -17.45 -4.74
N THR A 141 -9.87 -16.47 -5.41
CA THR A 141 -8.42 -16.35 -5.42
C THR A 141 -7.90 -15.95 -4.04
N LEU A 142 -6.59 -16.08 -3.82
CA LEU A 142 -5.99 -15.70 -2.55
C LEU A 142 -6.10 -14.18 -2.30
N GLU A 143 -5.95 -13.36 -3.34
CA GLU A 143 -6.10 -11.91 -3.29
C GLU A 143 -7.52 -11.50 -2.92
N GLU A 144 -8.52 -12.18 -3.51
CA GLU A 144 -9.93 -11.97 -3.18
C GLU A 144 -10.22 -12.30 -1.72
N ARG A 145 -9.66 -13.41 -1.24
CA ARG A 145 -9.76 -13.81 0.17
C ARG A 145 -9.12 -12.77 1.09
N ILE A 146 -7.92 -12.28 0.77
CA ILE A 146 -7.23 -11.23 1.56
C ILE A 146 -8.05 -9.94 1.61
N ALA A 147 -8.59 -9.50 0.48
CA ALA A 147 -9.43 -8.32 0.39
C ALA A 147 -10.73 -8.47 1.22
N CYS A 148 -11.40 -9.62 1.13
CA CYS A 148 -12.60 -9.92 1.92
C CYS A 148 -12.31 -10.03 3.42
N ASP A 149 -11.18 -10.67 3.78
CA ASP A 149 -10.73 -10.77 5.17
C ASP A 149 -10.42 -9.40 5.76
N HIS A 150 -9.83 -8.46 4.98
CA HIS A 150 -9.53 -7.11 5.43
C HIS A 150 -10.80 -6.33 5.86
N LEU A 151 -11.89 -6.45 5.11
CA LEU A 151 -13.18 -5.85 5.48
C LEU A 151 -13.78 -6.48 6.73
N SER A 152 -13.76 -7.81 6.78
CA SER A 152 -14.41 -8.58 7.84
C SER A 152 -13.63 -8.55 9.15
N ARG A 153 -12.32 -8.29 9.06
CA ARG A 153 -11.38 -8.35 10.16
C ARG A 153 -10.37 -7.21 10.02
N ARG A 154 -10.52 -6.16 10.82
CA ARG A 154 -9.44 -5.20 11.09
C ARG A 154 -8.38 -5.87 12.00
N ARG A 155 -7.78 -6.98 11.53
CA ARG A 155 -6.77 -7.77 12.25
C ARG A 155 -5.54 -6.91 12.54
N ALA A 156 -4.88 -7.16 13.66
CA ALA A 156 -3.47 -6.84 13.80
C ALA A 156 -2.71 -7.63 12.73
N TYR A 157 -2.17 -6.90 11.75
CA TYR A 157 -1.20 -7.50 10.84
C TYR A 157 0.13 -7.68 11.57
N PRO A 158 0.91 -8.72 11.23
CA PRO A 158 2.28 -8.81 11.70
C PRO A 158 3.06 -7.55 11.32
N PRO A 159 4.06 -7.15 12.12
CA PRO A 159 4.91 -6.02 11.81
C PRO A 159 5.56 -6.14 10.43
N VAL A 160 5.64 -5.03 9.71
CA VAL A 160 6.38 -4.97 8.45
C VAL A 160 7.77 -4.40 8.72
N THR A 161 8.80 -5.10 8.25
CA THR A 161 10.19 -4.64 8.34
C THR A 161 10.66 -4.14 6.97
N LEU A 162 11.14 -2.92 6.91
CA LEU A 162 11.89 -2.40 5.78
C LEU A 162 13.38 -2.58 6.07
N VAL A 163 14.13 -3.12 5.10
CA VAL A 163 15.57 -3.38 5.25
C VAL A 163 16.30 -2.79 4.06
N SER A 164 17.38 -2.07 4.33
CA SER A 164 18.19 -1.48 3.25
C SER A 164 18.93 -2.58 2.49
N SER A 165 18.90 -2.53 1.16
CA SER A 165 19.59 -3.49 0.29
C SER A 165 21.11 -3.54 0.51
N SER A 166 21.71 -2.47 1.03
CA SER A 166 23.14 -2.37 1.34
C SER A 166 23.51 -2.72 2.79
N CYS A 167 22.55 -3.06 3.66
CA CYS A 167 22.84 -3.18 5.09
C CYS A 167 23.52 -4.51 5.45
N ARG A 168 24.63 -4.43 6.18
CA ARG A 168 25.23 -5.58 6.88
C ARG A 168 24.71 -5.60 8.32
N TRP A 169 24.00 -6.67 8.68
CA TRP A 169 23.33 -6.90 9.97
C TRP A 169 24.11 -6.57 11.27
N PRO A 170 25.46 -6.66 11.36
CA PRO A 170 26.14 -6.47 12.64
C PRO A 170 26.16 -5.05 13.21
N ALA A 171 25.68 -4.03 12.49
CA ALA A 171 25.91 -2.63 12.88
C ALA A 171 24.70 -1.91 13.50
N VAL A 172 23.57 -2.57 13.78
CA VAL A 172 22.38 -1.87 14.31
C VAL A 172 22.61 -1.45 15.76
N SER A 173 22.88 -0.17 15.98
CA SER A 173 23.00 0.42 17.32
C SER A 173 21.65 0.44 18.02
N ARG A 174 21.68 0.44 19.36
CA ARG A 174 20.49 0.47 20.23
C ARG A 174 19.66 1.76 20.14
N ALA A 175 20.06 2.75 19.33
CA ALA A 175 19.34 4.00 19.18
C ALA A 175 18.06 3.77 18.35
N GLN A 176 16.95 3.61 19.06
CA GLN A 176 15.61 3.51 18.49
C GLN A 176 14.94 4.87 18.54
N GLU A 177 14.59 5.40 17.37
CA GLU A 177 13.63 6.49 17.26
C GLU A 177 12.26 5.88 16.92
N SER A 178 11.20 6.31 17.61
CA SER A 178 9.86 5.82 17.36
C SER A 178 8.91 6.97 17.08
N VAL A 179 8.16 6.88 15.99
CA VAL A 179 7.14 7.85 15.59
C VAL A 179 5.80 7.13 15.48
N VAL A 180 4.73 7.73 16.00
CA VAL A 180 3.36 7.24 15.82
C VAL A 180 2.74 7.98 14.65
N GLN A 181 2.29 7.24 13.65
CA GLN A 181 1.62 7.75 12.46
C GLN A 181 0.15 8.06 12.77
N PRO A 182 -0.52 8.95 12.03
CA PRO A 182 -1.95 9.21 12.22
C PRO A 182 -2.85 8.00 11.96
N SER A 183 -2.39 7.04 11.17
CA SER A 183 -3.01 5.71 11.02
C SER A 183 -3.03 4.90 12.34
N GLY A 184 -2.32 5.37 13.37
CA GLY A 184 -2.06 4.69 14.64
C GLY A 184 -0.88 3.72 14.58
N ALA A 185 -0.24 3.57 13.41
CA ALA A 185 0.93 2.70 13.25
C ALA A 185 2.14 3.26 14.00
N ARG A 186 2.89 2.41 14.69
CA ARG A 186 4.17 2.77 15.31
C ARG A 186 5.31 2.40 14.35
N VAL A 187 6.07 3.41 13.94
CA VAL A 187 7.26 3.28 13.09
C VAL A 187 8.49 3.39 13.97
N SER A 188 9.26 2.32 14.07
CA SER A 188 10.54 2.27 14.80
C SER A 188 11.69 2.25 13.82
N MET A 189 12.57 3.25 13.91
CA MET A 189 13.74 3.39 13.05
C MET A 189 14.99 2.99 13.84
N PHE A 190 15.79 2.11 13.26
CA PHE A 190 17.01 1.61 13.86
C PHE A 190 18.21 2.08 13.04
N ARG A 191 19.18 2.71 13.72
CA ARG A 191 20.36 3.29 13.08
C ARG A 191 21.56 2.36 13.16
N ASP A 192 22.37 2.36 12.12
CA ASP A 192 23.67 1.69 12.13
C ASP A 192 24.71 2.45 12.98
N GLY A 193 25.93 1.90 13.09
CA GLY A 193 27.06 2.55 13.77
C GLY A 193 27.52 3.86 13.13
N THR A 194 27.04 4.21 11.93
CA THR A 194 27.30 5.50 11.26
C THR A 194 26.18 6.52 11.47
N GLY A 195 25.11 6.15 12.19
CA GLY A 195 23.95 6.99 12.44
C GLY A 195 22.90 7.00 11.31
N LYS A 196 23.09 6.19 10.25
CA LYS A 196 22.13 6.07 9.14
C LYS A 196 21.05 5.06 9.48
N VAL A 197 19.81 5.29 9.03
CA VAL A 197 18.73 4.31 9.23
C VAL A 197 19.03 3.06 8.41
N ALA A 198 19.11 1.93 9.10
CA ALA A 198 19.44 0.61 8.55
C ALA A 198 18.20 -0.29 8.43
N ARG A 199 17.23 -0.07 9.32
CA ARG A 199 16.01 -0.87 9.44
C ARG A 199 14.87 0.02 9.92
N ILE A 200 13.70 -0.15 9.34
CA ILE A 200 12.45 0.40 9.86
C ILE A 200 11.51 -0.76 10.18
N GLU A 201 10.90 -0.76 11.35
CA GLU A 201 9.86 -1.71 11.73
C GLU A 201 8.55 -0.97 11.97
N ILE A 202 7.49 -1.42 11.32
CA ILE A 202 6.18 -0.76 11.31
C ILE A 202 5.19 -1.71 11.95
N ARG A 203 4.60 -1.29 13.06
CA ARG A 203 3.57 -2.04 13.78
C ARG A 203 2.24 -1.34 13.65
N THR A 204 1.30 -1.96 12.95
CA THR A 204 -0.08 -1.46 12.89
C THR A 204 -0.75 -1.56 14.25
N PRO A 205 -1.64 -0.61 14.62
CA PRO A 205 -2.34 -0.68 15.89
C PRO A 205 -3.25 -1.91 15.89
N ASN A 206 -3.31 -2.60 17.02
CA ASN A 206 -4.23 -3.72 17.18
C ASN A 206 -5.66 -3.17 17.25
N ARG A 207 -6.35 -3.10 16.09
CA ARG A 207 -7.75 -2.68 16.02
C ARG A 207 -8.66 -3.80 16.53
N THR A 208 -8.54 -4.09 17.82
CA THR A 208 -9.53 -4.91 18.54
C THR A 208 -10.81 -4.07 18.66
N ARG A 209 -11.76 -4.27 17.73
CA ARG A 209 -13.11 -3.69 17.73
C ARG A 209 -13.16 -2.18 17.98
N GLU A 210 -13.02 -1.37 16.93
CA GLU A 210 -13.88 -0.18 16.87
C GLU A 210 -15.32 -0.71 16.85
N ARG A 211 -16.15 -0.28 17.82
CA ARG A 211 -17.59 -0.49 17.76
C ARG A 211 -18.04 0.02 16.40
N VAL A 212 -18.57 -0.88 15.58
CA VAL A 212 -19.48 -0.50 14.51
C VAL A 212 -20.50 0.43 15.17
N PRO A 213 -20.62 1.71 14.77
CA PRO A 213 -21.75 2.49 15.21
C PRO A 213 -22.98 1.70 14.77
N ASP A 214 -23.83 1.34 15.73
CA ASP A 214 -25.08 0.64 15.45
C ASP A 214 -25.79 1.38 14.32
N MET A 215 -25.76 0.83 13.11
CA MET A 215 -26.80 1.11 12.13
C MET A 215 -28.03 0.34 12.57
N ALA A 216 -28.57 0.74 13.72
CA ALA A 216 -29.91 0.43 14.14
C ALA A 216 -30.83 1.40 13.40
N ALA A 217 -31.59 0.85 12.46
CA ALA A 217 -32.90 1.28 12.01
C ALA A 217 -33.09 2.76 11.62
N SER A 218 -33.14 2.99 10.31
CA SER A 218 -34.14 3.87 9.69
C SER A 218 -34.71 3.17 8.47
#